data_AF-A0A318HJ04-F1
#
_entry.id   AF-A0A318HJ04-F1
#
_cell.length_a   1.000
_cell.length_b   1.000
_cell.length_c   1.000
_cell.angle_alpha   90.00
_cell.angle_beta   90.00
_cell.angle_gamma   90.00
#
_symmetry.space_group_name_H-M   'P 1'
#
loop_
_entity.id
_entity.type
_entity.pdbx_description
1 polymer ?
#
loop_
_entity_poly.entity_id
_entity_poly.type
_entity_poly.pdbx_seq_one_letter_code
_entity_poly.pdbx_strand_id
1 'polypeptide(L)'
;MQVKTILAARAISAAFPEIHEMGGVRPDPLPWHPNGLAIDVMIPNPGTTEGIALGNEIVSYVLRNAARFGMQDAIWRGVYYTPNGAQRGGGYGHYDHVHVTTHGGGYPTGSEIYYR
;
A
#
# COMPACT_ATOMS: atom_id res chain seq x y z
N MET A 1 8.73 8.34 6.23
CA MET A 1 7.56 8.21 5.34
C MET A 1 6.87 9.56 5.22
N GLN A 2 6.16 9.82 4.12
CA GLN A 2 5.36 11.03 3.93
C GLN A 2 3.96 10.90 4.55
N VAL A 3 3.30 12.04 4.79
CA VAL A 3 2.05 12.14 5.56
C VAL A 3 0.96 11.21 5.02
N LYS A 4 0.72 11.20 3.70
CA LYS A 4 -0.30 10.33 3.11
C LYS A 4 0.04 8.84 3.15
N THR A 5 1.31 8.50 2.98
CA THR A 5 1.79 7.12 3.17
C THR A 5 1.61 6.65 4.61
N ILE A 6 1.88 7.51 5.59
CA ILE A 6 1.64 7.22 7.02
C ILE A 6 0.15 7.03 7.29
N LEU A 7 -0.71 7.87 6.70
CA LEU A 7 -2.15 7.74 6.81
C LEU A 7 -2.63 6.40 6.26
N ALA A 8 -2.19 6.00 5.06
CA ALA A 8 -2.53 4.72 4.46
C ALA A 8 -2.08 3.55 5.35
N ALA A 9 -0.82 3.54 5.81
CA ALA A 9 -0.30 2.50 6.70
C ALA A 9 -1.16 2.37 7.98
N ARG A 10 -1.43 3.49 8.67
CA ARG A 10 -2.24 3.48 9.90
C ARG A 10 -3.66 2.99 9.68
N ALA A 11 -4.27 3.39 8.56
CA ALA A 11 -5.62 2.99 8.21
C ALA A 11 -5.68 1.48 7.90
N ILE A 12 -4.69 0.95 7.17
CA ILE A 12 -4.57 -0.48 6.88
C ILE A 12 -4.36 -1.27 8.18
N SER A 13 -3.43 -0.89 9.05
CA SER A 13 -3.24 -1.56 10.35
C SER A 13 -4.51 -1.58 11.22
N ALA A 14 -5.32 -0.52 11.15
CA ALA A 14 -6.56 -0.45 11.92
C ALA A 14 -7.68 -1.32 11.33
N ALA A 15 -7.74 -1.43 10.00
CA ALA A 15 -8.77 -2.21 9.30
C ALA A 15 -8.44 -3.70 9.21
N PHE A 16 -7.15 -4.06 9.21
CA PHE A 16 -6.65 -5.42 9.00
C PHE A 16 -5.68 -5.81 10.12
N PRO A 17 -6.20 -6.17 11.31
CA PRO A 17 -5.36 -6.53 12.47
C PRO A 17 -4.48 -7.77 12.25
N GLU A 18 -4.75 -8.57 11.22
CA GLU A 18 -3.94 -9.72 10.79
C GLU A 18 -2.64 -9.30 10.10
N ILE A 19 -2.50 -8.04 9.70
CA ILE A 19 -1.26 -7.49 9.14
C ILE A 19 -0.32 -7.10 10.27
N HIS A 20 0.77 -7.85 10.40
CA HIS A 20 1.76 -7.65 11.46
C HIS A 20 3.01 -6.89 10.99
N GLU A 21 3.22 -6.79 9.69
CA GLU A 21 4.41 -6.16 9.11
C GLU A 21 4.03 -5.31 7.89
N MET A 22 4.58 -4.09 7.84
CA MET A 22 4.57 -3.26 6.66
C MET A 22 5.95 -2.65 6.44
N GLY A 23 6.55 -2.95 5.29
CA GLY A 23 7.79 -2.32 4.84
C GLY A 23 7.53 -0.88 4.39
N GLY A 24 8.44 0.05 4.70
CA GLY A 24 8.30 1.46 4.36
C GLY A 24 9.57 2.04 3.73
N VAL A 25 10.15 3.06 4.35
CA VAL A 25 11.37 3.71 3.86
C VAL A 25 12.57 2.77 3.94
N ARG A 26 13.25 2.57 2.81
CA ARG A 26 14.51 1.81 2.68
C ARG A 26 15.25 2.23 1.40
N PRO A 27 16.55 1.93 1.25
CA PRO A 27 17.22 1.99 -0.05
C PRO A 27 16.52 1.07 -1.05
N ASP A 28 16.24 1.58 -2.24
CA ASP A 28 15.52 0.89 -3.31
C ASP A 28 15.96 1.50 -4.66
N PRO A 29 16.02 0.72 -5.76
CA PRO A 29 16.30 1.27 -7.09
C PRO A 29 15.29 2.32 -7.57
N LEU A 30 14.03 2.24 -7.12
CA LEU A 30 12.97 3.16 -7.51
C LEU A 30 12.70 4.19 -6.40
N PRO A 31 12.26 5.41 -6.74
CA PRO A 31 12.24 6.52 -5.79
C PRO A 31 11.16 6.43 -4.70
N TRP A 32 10.19 5.50 -4.81
CA TRP A 32 9.02 5.51 -3.94
C TRP A 32 9.33 5.14 -2.50
N HIS A 33 10.00 4.00 -2.25
CA HIS A 33 10.42 3.65 -0.89
C HIS A 33 11.44 4.64 -0.31
N PRO A 34 12.51 5.05 -1.01
CA PRO A 34 13.50 6.00 -0.51
C PRO A 34 12.88 7.34 -0.10
N ASN A 35 11.91 7.83 -0.87
CA ASN A 35 11.23 9.11 -0.57
C ASN A 35 10.00 8.97 0.34
N GLY A 36 9.75 7.77 0.88
CA GLY A 36 8.66 7.50 1.81
C GLY A 36 7.26 7.62 1.19
N LEU A 37 7.14 7.37 -0.11
CA LEU A 37 5.91 7.41 -0.89
C LEU A 37 5.19 6.05 -0.92
N ALA A 38 5.89 4.96 -0.61
CA ALA A 38 5.35 3.61 -0.68
C ALA A 38 5.42 2.82 0.63
N ILE A 39 4.52 1.85 0.74
CA ILE A 39 4.51 0.79 1.75
C ILE A 39 4.29 -0.57 1.08
N ASP A 40 4.93 -1.60 1.63
CA ASP A 40 4.70 -3.00 1.28
C ASP A 40 3.95 -3.67 2.41
N VAL A 41 2.70 -4.03 2.18
CA VAL A 41 1.81 -4.67 3.17
C VAL A 41 2.00 -6.17 3.10
N MET A 42 2.73 -6.73 4.07
CA MET A 42 3.11 -8.14 4.06
C MET A 42 1.89 -9.02 4.34
N ILE A 43 1.56 -9.91 3.39
CA ILE A 43 0.38 -10.77 3.50
C ILE A 43 0.77 -12.09 4.18
N PRO A 44 0.15 -12.46 5.31
CA PRO A 44 0.38 -13.76 5.93
C PRO A 44 -0.12 -14.90 5.03
N ASN A 45 0.64 -15.98 4.94
CA ASN A 45 0.32 -17.17 4.13
C ASN A 45 -0.12 -16.82 2.69
N PRO A 46 0.67 -16.02 1.95
CA PRO A 46 0.20 -15.36 0.73
C PRO A 46 -0.04 -16.29 -0.47
N GLY A 47 0.35 -17.56 -0.33
CA GLY A 47 0.07 -18.63 -1.29
C GLY A 47 -1.25 -19.37 -1.07
N THR A 48 -1.93 -19.18 0.07
CA THR A 48 -3.20 -19.85 0.38
C THR A 48 -4.40 -19.06 -0.12
N THR A 49 -5.57 -19.70 -0.17
CA THR A 49 -6.83 -19.05 -0.52
C THR A 49 -7.12 -17.86 0.40
N GLU A 50 -6.86 -18.01 1.69
CA GLU A 50 -7.09 -16.98 2.71
C GLU A 50 -6.14 -15.79 2.55
N GLY A 51 -4.83 -16.05 2.34
CA GLY A 51 -3.87 -14.99 2.08
C GLY A 51 -4.17 -14.23 0.79
N ILE A 52 -4.57 -14.94 -0.27
CA ILE A 52 -5.00 -14.31 -1.52
C ILE A 52 -6.25 -13.46 -1.31
N ALA A 53 -7.25 -13.95 -0.58
CA ALA A 53 -8.46 -13.21 -0.26
C ALA A 53 -8.16 -11.95 0.57
N LEU A 54 -7.25 -12.05 1.55
CA LEU A 54 -6.80 -10.91 2.36
C LEU A 54 -6.11 -9.85 1.50
N GLY A 55 -5.16 -10.25 0.64
CA GLY A 55 -4.49 -9.32 -0.27
C GLY A 55 -5.46 -8.64 -1.24
N ASN A 56 -6.46 -9.38 -1.75
CA ASN A 56 -7.51 -8.81 -2.59
C ASN A 56 -8.36 -7.77 -1.83
N GLU A 57 -8.72 -8.03 -0.58
CA GLU A 57 -9.50 -7.10 0.21
C GLU A 57 -8.70 -5.84 0.57
N ILE A 58 -7.41 -5.97 0.86
CA ILE A 58 -6.53 -4.82 1.10
C ILE A 58 -6.43 -3.93 -0.15
N VAL A 59 -6.24 -4.51 -1.34
CA VAL A 59 -6.27 -3.74 -2.60
C VAL A 59 -7.62 -3.02 -2.76
N SER A 60 -8.72 -3.71 -2.51
CA SER A 60 -10.07 -3.13 -2.61
C SER A 60 -10.26 -1.98 -1.61
N TYR A 61 -9.81 -2.15 -0.37
CA TYR A 61 -9.86 -1.11 0.66
C TYR A 61 -9.04 0.13 0.27
N VAL A 62 -7.82 -0.05 -0.24
CA VAL A 62 -6.95 1.03 -0.69
C VAL A 62 -7.59 1.79 -1.86
N LEU A 63 -8.17 1.08 -2.84
CA LEU A 63 -8.88 1.68 -3.97
C LEU A 63 -10.12 2.47 -3.54
N ARG A 64 -10.96 1.92 -2.65
CA ARG A 64 -12.14 2.61 -2.11
C ARG A 64 -11.77 3.90 -1.35
N ASN A 65 -10.56 3.96 -0.81
CA ASN A 65 -10.02 5.11 -0.08
C ASN A 65 -8.98 5.91 -0.90
N ALA A 66 -8.90 5.72 -2.22
CA ALA A 66 -7.84 6.28 -3.04
C ALA A 66 -7.68 7.81 -2.88
N ALA A 67 -8.78 8.56 -2.92
CA ALA A 67 -8.76 10.01 -2.71
C ALA A 67 -8.28 10.41 -1.31
N ARG A 68 -8.70 9.67 -0.28
CA ARG A 68 -8.27 9.91 1.12
C ARG A 68 -6.77 9.73 1.28
N PHE A 69 -6.24 8.64 0.72
CA PHE A 69 -4.83 8.28 0.80
C PHE A 69 -3.96 9.01 -0.22
N GLY A 70 -4.53 9.74 -1.18
CA GLY A 70 -3.77 10.25 -2.32
C GLY A 70 -3.06 9.10 -3.04
N MET A 71 -3.74 7.96 -3.20
CA MET A 71 -3.21 6.76 -3.83
C MET A 71 -2.82 7.07 -5.28
N GLN A 72 -1.59 6.71 -5.63
CA GLN A 72 -1.14 6.68 -7.01
C GLN A 72 -1.46 5.30 -7.61
N ASP A 73 -0.99 4.24 -6.97
CA ASP A 73 -1.17 2.87 -7.41
C ASP A 73 -1.02 1.85 -6.29
N ALA A 74 -1.44 0.62 -6.59
CA ALA A 74 -1.12 -0.57 -5.81
C ALA A 74 -0.76 -1.74 -6.75
N ILE A 75 0.08 -2.66 -6.27
CA ILE A 75 0.45 -3.86 -7.01
C ILE A 75 0.18 -5.09 -6.16
N TRP A 76 -0.55 -6.04 -6.73
CA TRP A 76 -0.81 -7.33 -6.10
C TRP A 76 -0.88 -8.44 -7.15
N ARG A 77 -0.05 -9.47 -6.99
CA ARG A 77 0.01 -10.69 -7.82
C ARG A 77 0.02 -10.39 -9.32
N GLY A 78 0.92 -9.51 -9.73
CA GLY A 78 1.11 -9.14 -11.13
C GLY A 78 0.07 -8.18 -11.69
N VAL A 79 -0.88 -7.70 -10.88
CA VAL A 79 -1.89 -6.73 -11.31
C VAL A 79 -1.53 -5.35 -10.78
N TYR A 80 -1.50 -4.37 -11.68
CA TYR A 80 -1.28 -2.96 -11.39
C TYR A 80 -2.62 -2.25 -11.27
N TYR A 81 -2.93 -1.72 -10.10
CA TYR A 81 -4.19 -1.05 -9.78
C TYR A 81 -3.97 0.44 -9.67
N THR A 82 -4.79 1.22 -10.39
CA THR A 82 -4.86 2.67 -10.24
C THR A 82 -6.29 3.09 -9.90
N PRO A 83 -6.52 4.33 -9.44
CA PRO A 83 -7.88 4.86 -9.29
C PRO A 83 -8.72 4.81 -10.58
N ASN A 84 -8.06 4.74 -11.75
CA ASN A 84 -8.73 4.69 -13.06
C ASN A 84 -8.99 3.27 -13.59
N GLY A 85 -8.56 2.24 -12.84
CA GLY A 85 -8.78 0.84 -13.21
C GLY A 85 -7.53 -0.03 -13.03
N ALA A 86 -7.75 -1.34 -13.21
CA ALA A 86 -6.73 -2.36 -13.10
C ALA A 86 -6.17 -2.73 -14.47
N GLN A 87 -4.85 -2.90 -14.55
CA GLN A 87 -4.13 -3.35 -15.72
C GLN A 87 -3.38 -4.64 -15.38
N ARG A 88 -3.63 -5.69 -16.17
CA ARG A 88 -2.82 -6.89 -16.14
C ARG A 88 -1.66 -6.69 -17.11
N GLY A 89 -0.45 -6.59 -16.59
CA GLY A 89 0.78 -6.50 -17.37
C GLY A 89 1.79 -7.53 -16.84
N GLY A 90 2.51 -8.19 -17.75
CA GLY A 90 3.48 -9.22 -17.36
C GLY A 90 4.67 -8.59 -16.61
N GLY A 91 5.07 -9.20 -15.49
CA GLY A 91 6.35 -8.91 -14.83
C GLY A 91 6.31 -8.13 -13.52
N TYR A 92 5.14 -7.72 -13.02
CA TYR A 92 5.10 -6.95 -11.77
C TYR A 92 5.37 -7.77 -10.50
N GLY A 93 5.20 -9.10 -10.49
CA GLY A 93 5.49 -9.90 -9.28
C GLY A 93 4.51 -9.63 -8.13
N HIS A 94 5.03 -9.33 -6.93
CA HIS A 94 4.25 -9.01 -5.72
C HIS A 94 3.26 -10.12 -5.31
N TYR A 95 3.79 -11.33 -5.10
CA TYR A 95 2.98 -12.49 -4.73
C TYR A 95 2.90 -12.73 -3.21
N ASP A 96 3.71 -12.01 -2.43
CA ASP A 96 3.86 -12.11 -0.98
C ASP A 96 3.41 -10.85 -0.22
N HIS A 97 3.30 -9.71 -0.89
CA HIS A 97 2.84 -8.44 -0.31
C HIS A 97 2.00 -7.61 -1.29
N VAL A 98 1.16 -6.74 -0.75
CA VAL A 98 0.48 -5.67 -1.51
C VAL A 98 1.35 -4.42 -1.44
N HIS A 99 1.91 -3.98 -2.57
CA HIS A 99 2.59 -2.69 -2.65
C HIS A 99 1.57 -1.57 -2.82
N VAL A 100 1.75 -0.45 -2.12
CA VAL A 100 0.91 0.75 -2.24
C VAL A 100 1.81 1.97 -2.37
N THR A 101 1.65 2.72 -3.46
CA THR A 101 2.29 4.03 -3.66
C THR A 101 1.27 5.16 -3.52
N THR A 102 1.67 6.23 -2.83
CA THR A 102 0.90 7.48 -2.71
C THR A 102 1.62 8.61 -3.44
N HIS A 103 0.87 9.67 -3.75
CA HIS A 103 1.44 10.95 -4.21
C HIS A 103 2.19 11.71 -3.10
N GLY A 104 2.27 11.14 -1.88
CA GLY A 104 2.93 11.76 -0.74
C GLY A 104 2.09 12.88 -0.12
N GLY A 105 2.75 13.83 0.50
CA GLY A 105 2.10 14.94 1.21
C GLY A 105 3.06 15.75 2.04
N GLY A 106 4.35 15.72 1.68
CA GLY A 106 5.43 16.23 2.50
C GLY A 106 5.81 15.27 3.62
N TYR A 107 6.96 15.56 4.24
CA TYR A 107 7.37 14.90 5.47
C TYR A 107 6.62 15.50 6.66
N PRO A 108 6.28 14.69 7.68
CA PRO A 108 5.65 15.19 8.90
C PRO A 108 6.45 16.31 9.54
N THR A 109 5.75 17.34 9.97
CA THR A 109 6.26 18.47 10.75
C THR A 109 5.95 18.30 12.24
N GLY A 110 5.12 17.31 12.60
CA GLY A 110 4.71 17.02 13.97
C GLY A 110 3.33 17.56 14.34
N SER A 111 2.68 18.32 13.45
CA SER A 111 1.35 18.91 13.68
C SER A 111 0.22 18.20 12.91
N GLU A 112 0.53 17.09 12.23
CA GLU A 112 -0.43 16.40 11.37
C GLU A 112 -1.51 15.66 12.16
N ILE A 113 -2.77 15.89 11.79
CA ILE A 113 -3.91 15.11 12.27
C ILE A 113 -4.23 14.02 11.25
N TYR A 114 -4.21 12.77 11.70
CA TYR A 114 -4.51 11.60 10.88
C TYR A 114 -5.93 11.13 11.20
N TYR A 115 -6.90 11.58 10.41
CA TYR A 115 -8.30 11.18 10.57
C TYR A 115 -8.48 9.69 10.29
N ARG A 116 -9.32 9.01 11.10
CA ARG A 116 -9.70 7.60 10.95
C ARG A 116 -10.89 7.43 10.00
#